data_AF-A0A931S537-F1
#
_entry.id   AF-A0A931S537-F1
#
_cell.length_a   1.000
_cell.length_b   1.000
_cell.length_c   1.000
_cell.angle_alpha   90.00
_cell.angle_beta   90.00
_cell.angle_gamma   90.00
#
_symmetry.space_group_name_H-M   'P 1'
#
loop_
_entity.id
_entity.type
_entity.pdbx_description
1 polymer ?
#
loop_
_entity_poly.entity_id
_entity_poly.type
_entity_poly.pdbx_seq_one_letter_code
_entity_poly.pdbx_strand_id
1 'polypeptide(L)'
;MHDIDKRLFVGIKISATLQRELDNCARGTERYFKEDKPEALQIVTFGEEKFIGRFLLDGFPVSDIDNVSRNVRSILTLITRGHRIAEDSIRIYADSAAYVARPGP
;
A
#
# COMPACT_ATOMS: atom_id res chain seq x y z
N MET A 1 15.53 15.57 8.41
CA MET A 1 14.19 16.19 8.51
C MET A 1 13.20 15.04 8.41
N HIS A 2 12.65 14.59 9.53
CA HIS A 2 11.61 13.55 9.52
C HIS A 2 10.30 14.30 9.32
N ASP A 3 9.86 14.37 8.07
CA ASP A 3 8.58 14.99 7.77
C ASP A 3 7.47 14.09 8.32
N ILE A 4 6.80 14.60 9.35
CA ILE A 4 5.64 14.00 10.00
C ILE A 4 4.42 14.27 9.12
N ASP A 5 4.50 13.88 7.85
CA ASP A 5 3.31 13.70 7.06
C ASP A 5 2.71 12.38 7.53
N LYS A 6 1.59 12.46 8.24
CA LYS A 6 0.79 11.29 8.60
C LYS A 6 0.18 10.72 7.31
N ARG A 7 0.99 10.00 6.53
CA ARG A 7 0.58 9.48 5.22
C ARG A 7 -0.24 8.22 5.42
N LEU A 8 -1.49 8.26 4.95
CA LEU A 8 -2.30 7.05 4.85
C LEU A 8 -1.71 6.15 3.76
N PHE A 9 -1.67 4.85 4.04
CA PHE A 9 -1.18 3.84 3.11
C PHE A 9 -2.30 2.85 2.81
N VAL A 10 -2.63 2.67 1.54
CA VAL A 10 -3.64 1.70 1.08
C VAL A 10 -2.92 0.50 0.51
N GLY A 11 -3.06 -0.67 1.13
CA GLY A 11 -2.31 -1.85 0.71
C GLY A 11 -2.70 -3.14 1.38
N ILE A 12 -1.85 -4.16 1.23
CA ILE A 12 -2.00 -5.48 1.82
C ILE A 12 -0.73 -5.87 2.56
N LYS A 13 -0.88 -6.58 3.68
CA LYS A 13 0.25 -7.20 4.37
C LYS A 13 0.87 -8.29 3.47
N ILE A 14 2.18 -8.29 3.35
CA ILE A 14 2.91 -9.30 2.59
C ILE A 14 2.93 -10.60 3.40
N SER A 15 2.13 -11.58 2.97
CA SER A 15 2.17 -12.94 3.47
C SER A 15 3.33 -13.73 2.84
N ALA A 16 3.68 -14.89 3.40
CA ALA A 16 4.71 -15.76 2.82
C ALA A 16 4.33 -16.24 1.40
N THR A 17 3.04 -16.40 1.10
CA THR A 17 2.57 -16.71 -0.26
C THR A 17 2.74 -15.52 -1.17
N LEU A 18 2.30 -14.33 -0.76
CA LEU A 18 2.44 -13.12 -1.57
C LEU A 18 3.91 -12.77 -1.81
N GLN A 19 4.79 -12.94 -0.83
CA GLN A 19 6.24 -12.76 -0.99
C GLN A 19 6.79 -13.64 -2.11
N ARG A 20 6.45 -14.94 -2.13
CA ARG A 20 6.88 -15.86 -3.18
C ARG A 20 6.40 -15.45 -4.57
N GLU A 21 5.17 -14.93 -4.67
CA GLU A 21 4.64 -14.43 -5.94
C GLU A 21 5.35 -13.14 -6.39
N LEU A 22 5.69 -12.25 -5.46
CA LEU A 22 6.46 -11.04 -5.75
C LEU A 22 7.89 -11.37 -6.20
N ASP A 23 8.54 -12.33 -5.54
CA ASP A 23 9.88 -12.81 -5.90
C ASP A 23 9.90 -13.45 -7.30
N ASN A 24 8.77 -14.02 -7.72
CA ASN A 24 8.56 -14.66 -9.03
C ASN A 24 7.65 -13.84 -9.95
N CYS A 25 7.59 -12.52 -9.77
CA CYS A 25 6.66 -11.66 -10.50
C CYS A 25 6.76 -11.82 -12.03
N ALA A 26 5.69 -11.41 -12.74
CA ALA A 26 5.69 -11.41 -14.20
C ALA A 26 6.82 -10.51 -14.75
N ARG A 27 7.59 -11.00 -15.73
CA ARG A 27 8.66 -10.22 -16.37
C ARG A 27 8.13 -8.90 -16.93
N GLY A 28 8.80 -7.80 -16.62
CA GLY A 28 8.42 -6.45 -17.06
C GLY A 28 7.36 -5.76 -16.18
N THR A 29 6.87 -6.43 -15.13
CA THR A 29 5.92 -5.84 -14.17
C THR A 29 6.62 -5.21 -12.97
N GLU A 30 7.95 -5.33 -12.88
CA GLU A 30 8.76 -4.73 -11.84
C GLU A 30 8.59 -3.20 -11.78
N ARG A 31 8.33 -2.57 -12.93
CA ARG A 31 8.05 -1.14 -13.02
C ARG A 31 6.89 -0.67 -12.15
N TYR A 32 5.91 -1.55 -11.89
CA TYR A 32 4.73 -1.19 -11.09
C TYR A 32 5.03 -1.08 -9.61
N PHE A 33 6.19 -1.55 -9.14
CA PHE A 33 6.58 -1.47 -7.73
C PHE A 33 8.05 -1.12 -7.46
N LYS A 34 8.84 -0.87 -8.52
CA LYS A 34 10.25 -0.45 -8.43
C LYS A 34 10.51 0.94 -9.00
N GLU A 35 9.55 1.56 -9.67
CA GLU A 35 9.67 2.94 -10.14
C GLU A 35 9.28 3.93 -9.03
N ASP A 36 10.02 5.03 -8.91
CA ASP A 36 9.69 6.13 -8.02
C ASP A 36 8.63 7.04 -8.66
N LYS A 37 7.42 6.48 -8.81
CA LYS A 37 6.24 7.21 -9.30
C LYS A 37 5.18 7.27 -8.19
N PRO A 38 4.44 8.38 -8.07
CA PRO A 38 3.35 8.52 -7.09
C PRO A 38 2.24 7.47 -7.25
N GLU A 39 2.14 6.87 -8.44
CA GLU A 39 1.14 5.86 -8.79
C GLU A 39 1.64 4.41 -8.70
N ALA A 40 2.96 4.22 -8.56
CA ALA A 40 3.54 2.90 -8.38
C ALA A 40 3.25 2.39 -6.96
N LEU A 41 3.17 1.06 -6.84
CA LEU A 41 3.13 0.43 -5.53
C LEU A 41 4.51 0.55 -4.87
N GLN A 42 4.52 0.58 -3.55
CA GLN A 42 5.72 0.60 -2.73
C GLN A 42 5.64 -0.54 -1.72
N ILE A 43 6.78 -1.19 -1.47
CA ILE A 43 6.94 -2.12 -0.37
C ILE A 43 7.46 -1.32 0.82
N VAL A 44 6.70 -1.32 1.90
CA VAL A 44 7.00 -0.57 3.13
C VAL A 44 7.03 -1.52 4.33
N THR A 45 7.71 -1.11 5.38
CA THR A 45 7.73 -1.83 6.64
C THR A 45 7.09 -0.95 7.71
N PHE A 46 6.01 -1.43 8.34
CA PHE A 46 5.43 -0.82 9.53
C PHE A 46 5.67 -1.74 10.72
N GLY A 47 6.46 -1.29 11.69
CA GLY A 47 6.93 -2.14 12.79
C GLY A 47 7.73 -3.34 12.27
N GLU A 48 7.27 -4.54 12.55
CA GLU A 48 7.89 -5.81 12.11
C GLU A 48 7.24 -6.39 10.85
N GLU A 49 6.18 -5.76 10.35
CA GLU A 49 5.36 -6.27 9.25
C GLU A 49 5.67 -5.53 7.94
N LYS A 50 5.73 -6.28 6.84
CA LYS A 50 5.90 -5.72 5.50
C LYS A 50 4.55 -5.60 4.79
N PHE A 51 4.39 -4.54 4.03
CA PHE A 51 3.18 -4.23 3.27
C PHE A 51 3.55 -3.84 1.84
N ILE A 52 2.63 -4.07 0.91
CA ILE A 52 2.71 -3.56 -0.46
C ILE A 52 1.43 -2.80 -0.80
N GLY A 53 1.56 -1.63 -1.41
CA GLY A 53 0.45 -0.70 -1.56
C GLY A 53 0.89 0.68 -1.99
N ARG A 54 0.07 1.69 -1.75
CA ARG A 54 0.28 3.06 -2.22
C ARG A 54 0.01 4.07 -1.10
N PHE A 55 0.85 5.09 -0.99
CA PHE A 55 0.58 6.24 -0.13
C PHE A 55 -0.46 7.17 -0.76
N LEU A 56 -1.37 7.68 0.05
CA LEU A 56 -2.29 8.76 -0.33
C LEU A 56 -1.62 10.12 -0.06
N LEU A 57 -1.93 11.08 -0.92
CA LEU A 57 -1.56 12.48 -0.72
C LEU A 57 -2.49 13.13 0.31
N ASP A 58 -2.04 14.21 0.94
CA ASP A 58 -2.90 14.98 1.83
C ASP A 58 -4.09 15.56 1.09
N GLY A 59 -5.26 15.54 1.74
CA GLY A 59 -6.52 15.97 1.12
C GLY A 59 -7.07 15.01 0.07
N PHE A 60 -6.61 13.75 0.03
CA PHE A 60 -7.12 12.76 -0.91
C PHE A 60 -8.65 12.58 -0.78
N PRO A 61 -9.42 12.66 -1.89
CA PRO A 61 -10.87 12.54 -1.84
C PRO A 61 -11.33 11.19 -1.31
N VAL A 62 -12.22 11.20 -0.32
CA VAL A 62 -12.81 9.97 0.24
C VAL A 62 -13.56 9.18 -0.84
N SER A 63 -14.20 9.87 -1.78
CA SER A 63 -14.89 9.26 -2.93
C SER A 63 -13.98 8.39 -3.81
N ASP A 64 -12.68 8.64 -3.79
CA ASP A 64 -11.72 8.01 -4.70
C ASP A 64 -10.98 6.83 -4.05
N ILE A 65 -11.22 6.57 -2.75
CA ILE A 65 -10.58 5.48 -2.01
C ILE A 65 -10.89 4.12 -2.63
N ASP A 66 -12.14 3.90 -3.07
CA ASP A 66 -12.54 2.66 -3.75
C ASP A 66 -11.81 2.48 -5.09
N ASN A 67 -11.53 3.59 -5.79
CA ASN A 67 -10.77 3.55 -7.02
C ASN A 67 -9.31 3.15 -6.75
N VAL A 68 -8.68 3.74 -5.73
CA VAL A 68 -7.32 3.36 -5.32
C VAL A 68 -7.26 1.89 -4.88
N SER A 69 -8.22 1.44 -4.09
CA SER A 69 -8.26 0.06 -3.60
C SER A 69 -8.37 -0.95 -4.75
N ARG A 70 -9.24 -0.67 -5.74
CA ARG A 70 -9.34 -1.48 -6.97
C ARG A 70 -8.06 -1.43 -7.80
N ASN A 71 -7.43 -0.26 -7.92
CA ASN A 71 -6.19 -0.09 -8.66
C ASN A 71 -5.04 -0.90 -8.04
N VAL A 72 -4.83 -0.79 -6.72
CA VAL A 72 -3.84 -1.59 -5.98
C VAL A 72 -4.08 -3.08 -6.21
N ARG A 73 -5.33 -3.55 -6.06
CA ARG A 73 -5.69 -4.96 -6.30
C ARG A 73 -5.40 -5.40 -7.73
N SER A 74 -5.74 -4.57 -8.71
CA SER A 74 -5.52 -4.86 -10.14
C SER A 74 -4.04 -4.98 -10.47
N ILE A 75 -3.21 -4.06 -9.95
CA ILE A 75 -1.76 -4.08 -10.16
C ILE A 75 -1.15 -5.31 -9.47
N LEU A 76 -1.54 -5.61 -8.23
CA LEU A 76 -1.05 -6.80 -7.52
C LEU A 76 -1.39 -8.07 -8.30
N THR A 77 -2.63 -8.23 -8.74
CA THR A 77 -3.06 -9.38 -9.54
C THR A 77 -2.20 -9.54 -10.80
N LEU A 78 -1.83 -8.43 -11.46
CA LEU A 78 -0.97 -8.43 -12.63
C LEU A 78 0.47 -8.84 -12.30
N ILE A 79 1.05 -8.32 -11.22
CA ILE A 79 2.41 -8.66 -10.76
C ILE A 79 2.49 -10.14 -10.38
N THR A 80 1.47 -10.65 -9.70
CA THR A 80 1.38 -12.03 -9.19
C THR A 80 0.75 -13.00 -10.20
N ARG A 81 0.81 -12.69 -11.51
CA ARG A 81 0.40 -13.60 -12.60
C ARG A 81 -1.02 -14.17 -12.46
N GLY A 82 -1.96 -13.37 -11.96
CA GLY A 82 -3.35 -13.77 -11.77
C GLY A 82 -3.68 -14.41 -10.42
N HIS A 83 -2.75 -14.42 -9.45
CA HIS A 83 -3.06 -14.82 -8.08
C HIS A 83 -4.25 -13.99 -7.55
N ARG A 84 -5.25 -14.68 -7.00
CA ARG A 84 -6.48 -14.04 -6.53
C ARG A 84 -6.22 -13.27 -5.24
N ILE A 85 -6.32 -11.95 -5.32
CA ILE A 85 -6.32 -11.07 -4.15
C ILE A 85 -7.77 -10.87 -3.68
N ALA A 86 -8.07 -11.22 -2.43
CA ALA A 86 -9.41 -11.06 -1.87
C ALA A 86 -9.79 -9.58 -1.74
N GLU A 87 -11.06 -9.25 -1.91
CA GLU A 87 -11.53 -7.86 -1.92
C GLU A 87 -11.34 -7.14 -0.59
N ASP A 88 -11.51 -7.88 0.50
CA ASP A 88 -11.35 -7.45 1.89
C ASP A 88 -9.90 -7.48 2.40
N SER A 89 -8.95 -7.86 1.54
CA SER A 89 -7.53 -7.92 1.90
C SER A 89 -6.81 -6.58 1.79
N ILE A 90 -7.35 -5.64 1.01
CA ILE A 90 -6.83 -4.27 0.92
C ILE A 90 -7.34 -3.48 2.12
N ARG A 91 -6.42 -2.85 2.86
CA ARG A 91 -6.72 -2.09 4.07
C ARG A 91 -6.00 -0.74 4.04
N ILE A 92 -6.50 0.19 4.84
CA ILE A 92 -5.87 1.49 5.08
C ILE A 92 -5.05 1.39 6.36
N TYR A 93 -3.79 1.80 6.28
CA TYR A 93 -2.85 1.87 7.38
C TYR A 93 -2.46 3.32 7.61
N ALA A 94 -2.16 3.66 8.86
CA ALA A 94 -1.61 4.95 9.23
C ALA A 94 -0.28 4.73 9.94
N ASP A 95 0.72 5.55 9.62
CA ASP A 95 1.94 5.56 10.41
C ASP A 95 1.65 6.16 11.79
N SER A 96 2.13 5.49 12.84
CA SER A 96 1.73 5.70 14.24
C SER A 96 2.40 6.92 14.90
N ALA A 97 3.05 7.81 14.14
CA ALA A 97 3.47 9.12 14.63
C ALA A 97 2.27 10.06 14.94
N ALA A 98 1.04 9.61 14.66
CA ALA A 98 -0.17 10.38 14.89
C ALA A 98 -0.57 10.47 16.38
N TYR A 99 -0.09 11.52 17.06
CA TYR A 99 -0.62 11.87 18.39
C TYR A 99 -2.04 12.47 18.28
N VAL A 100 -2.96 11.97 19.09
CA VAL A 100 -4.27 12.58 19.36
C VAL A 100 -4.05 13.66 20.42
N ALA A 101 -4.23 14.93 20.05
CA ALA A 101 -4.24 16.00 21.04
C ALA A 101 -5.37 15.72 22.04
N ARG A 102 -5.00 15.38 23.28
CA ARG A 102 -6.00 15.32 24.35
C ARG A 102 -6.42 16.76 24.64
N PRO A 103 -7.72 17.10 24.60
CA PRO A 103 -8.15 18.39 25.12
C PRO A 103 -7.65 18.52 26.56
N GLY A 104 -7.05 19.68 26.87
CA GLY A 104 -6.58 19.98 28.22
C GLY A 104 -7.72 19.93 29.24
N PRO A 105 -7.40 19.85 30.54
CA PRO A 105 -8.39 19.77 31.61
C PRO A 105 -9.36 20.96 31.61
#